data_AF-A0A7C2W2J6-F1
#
_entry.id   AF-A0A7C2W2J6-F1
#
_cell.length_a   1.000
_cell.length_b   1.000
_cell.length_c   1.000
_cell.angle_alpha   90.00
_cell.angle_beta   90.00
_cell.angle_gamma   90.00
#
_symmetry.space_group_name_H-M   'P 1'
#
loop_
_entity.id
_entity.type
_entity.pdbx_description
1 polymer ?
#
loop_
_entity_poly.entity_id
_entity_poly.type
_entity_poly.pdbx_seq_one_letter_code
_entity_poly.pdbx_strand_id
1 'polypeptide(L)'
;MSEPRPRPPDGSPAIQPVLIVVPSLISGAGLVFVLIALFVDHPVIRPLFLSLGLILLWLDFFVTMAIFRYYVRSIDRRLRRIEARLPD
;
A
#
# COMPACT_ATOMS: atom_id res chain seq x y z
N MET A 1 24.79 -42.92 -0.62
CA MET A 1 23.65 -42.51 -1.45
C MET A 1 22.89 -41.49 -0.61
N SER A 2 23.16 -40.20 -0.80
CA SER A 2 22.72 -39.14 0.12
C SER A 2 21.51 -38.44 -0.48
N GLU A 3 20.35 -38.55 0.17
CA GLU A 3 19.13 -37.87 -0.26
C GLU A 3 19.32 -36.35 -0.26
N PRO A 4 18.80 -35.62 -1.27
CA PRO A 4 18.87 -34.18 -1.29
C PRO A 4 17.88 -33.62 -0.26
N ARG A 5 18.41 -32.94 0.75
CA ARG A 5 17.65 -32.22 1.78
C ARG A 5 16.63 -31.28 1.13
N PRO A 6 15.35 -31.27 1.54
CA PRO A 6 14.39 -30.31 1.03
C PRO A 6 14.84 -28.89 1.41
N ARG A 7 14.94 -28.01 0.40
CA ARG A 7 15.23 -26.59 0.59
C ARG A 7 14.12 -25.96 1.42
N PRO A 8 14.43 -25.12 2.43
CA PRO A 8 13.40 -24.38 3.14
C PRO A 8 12.66 -23.47 2.15
N PRO A 9 11.35 -23.22 2.36
CA PRO A 9 10.61 -22.27 1.55
C PRO A 9 11.09 -20.86 1.92
N ASP A 10 12.10 -20.36 1.20
CA ASP A 10 12.41 -18.93 1.12
C ASP A 10 11.30 -18.24 0.31
N GLY A 11 10.11 -18.21 0.91
CA GLY A 11 8.90 -17.67 0.32
C GLY A 11 8.13 -16.80 1.29
N SER A 12 8.74 -16.39 2.41
CA SER A 12 8.14 -15.44 3.34
C SER A 12 8.01 -14.09 2.64
N PRO A 13 6.78 -13.64 2.31
CA PRO A 13 6.56 -12.34 1.74
C PRO A 13 6.49 -11.33 2.89
N ALA A 14 7.57 -11.21 3.68
CA ALA A 14 7.67 -10.24 4.78
C ALA A 14 7.55 -8.79 4.28
N ILE A 15 7.67 -8.59 2.96
CA ILE A 15 7.49 -7.31 2.28
C ILE A 15 5.99 -6.91 2.18
N GLN A 16 5.05 -7.86 2.25
CA GLN A 16 3.61 -7.58 2.11
C GLN A 16 2.98 -6.79 3.28
N PRO A 17 3.21 -7.13 4.57
CA PRO A 17 2.57 -6.37 5.65
C PRO A 17 3.03 -4.92 5.68
N VAL A 18 4.32 -4.64 5.43
CA VAL A 18 4.85 -3.26 5.42
C VAL A 18 4.28 -2.45 4.27
N LEU A 19 4.14 -3.03 3.07
CA LEU A 19 3.55 -2.32 1.92
C LEU A 19 2.08 -1.97 2.12
N ILE A 20 1.33 -2.73 2.93
CA ILE A 20 -0.10 -2.48 3.16
C ILE A 20 -0.30 -1.48 4.31
N VAL A 21 0.54 -1.55 5.34
CA VAL A 21 0.37 -0.74 6.57
C VAL A 21 0.84 0.70 6.38
N VAL A 22 1.86 0.93 5.56
CA VAL A 22 2.41 2.28 5.34
C VAL A 22 1.38 3.24 4.70
N PRO A 23 0.69 2.89 3.59
CA PRO A 23 -0.35 3.74 3.02
C PRO A 23 -1.49 3.97 4.02
N SER A 24 -1.99 2.91 4.67
CA SER A 24 -3.13 3.07 5.60
C SER A 24 -2.81 4.00 6.78
N LEU A 25 -1.58 3.98 7.29
CA LEU A 25 -1.12 4.90 8.34
C LEU A 25 -1.02 6.35 7.84
N ILE A 26 -0.51 6.57 6.62
CA ILE A 26 -0.41 7.90 6.01
C ILE A 26 -1.81 8.46 5.73
N SER A 27 -2.72 7.63 5.21
CA SER A 27 -4.13 7.95 5.00
C SER A 27 -4.83 8.37 6.29
N GLY A 28 -4.68 7.55 7.34
CA GLY A 28 -5.26 7.81 8.65
C GLY A 28 -4.73 9.09 9.27
N ALA A 29 -3.42 9.33 9.18
CA ALA A 29 -2.81 10.57 9.64
C ALA A 29 -3.35 11.79 8.87
N GLY A 30 -3.40 11.73 7.54
CA GLY A 30 -3.95 12.80 6.70
C GLY A 30 -5.40 13.15 7.05
N LEU A 31 -6.24 12.13 7.25
CA LEU A 31 -7.64 12.32 7.66
C LEU A 31 -7.76 12.99 9.04
N VAL A 32 -6.94 12.57 10.01
CA VAL A 32 -6.89 13.18 11.34
C VAL A 32 -6.45 14.64 11.26
N PHE A 33 -5.46 14.98 10.43
CA PHE A 33 -5.04 16.37 10.20
C PHE A 33 -6.17 17.22 9.62
N VAL A 34 -6.93 16.70 8.65
CA VAL A 34 -8.10 17.40 8.08
C VAL A 34 -9.21 17.59 9.13
N LEU A 35 -9.47 16.57 9.95
CA LEU A 35 -10.44 16.65 11.04
C LEU A 35 -10.03 17.70 12.08
N ILE A 36 -8.77 17.71 12.52
CA ILE A 36 -8.25 18.72 13.44
C ILE A 36 -8.41 20.12 12.85
N ALA A 37 -8.12 20.29 11.56
CA ALA A 37 -8.28 21.58 10.88
C ALA A 37 -9.74 22.09 10.88
N LEU A 38 -10.71 21.17 10.92
CA LEU A 38 -12.14 21.47 10.95
C LEU A 38 -12.61 21.95 12.32
N PHE A 39 -11.98 21.48 13.39
CA PHE A 39 -12.29 21.89 14.77
C PHE A 39 -11.47 23.09 15.26
N VAL A 40 -10.33 23.39 14.62
CA VAL A 40 -9.47 24.52 14.99
C VAL A 40 -9.94 25.81 14.31
N ASP A 41 -10.44 26.75 15.10
CA ASP A 41 -10.97 28.04 14.62
C ASP A 41 -9.90 29.16 14.56
N HIS A 42 -8.64 28.78 14.34
CA HIS A 42 -7.52 29.72 14.25
C HIS A 42 -7.23 30.06 12.78
N PRO A 43 -7.20 31.35 12.38
CA PRO A 43 -7.12 31.78 10.98
C PRO A 43 -5.82 31.36 10.28
N VAL A 44 -4.74 31.14 11.03
CA VAL A 44 -3.42 30.73 10.50
C VAL A 44 -3.25 29.21 10.54
N ILE A 45 -3.73 28.56 11.60
CA ILE A 45 -3.51 27.13 11.84
C ILE A 45 -4.39 26.29 10.92
N ARG A 46 -5.65 26.72 10.71
CA ARG A 46 -6.63 26.03 9.85
C ARG A 46 -6.15 25.79 8.40
N PRO A 47 -5.68 26.79 7.63
CA PRO A 47 -5.19 26.56 6.27
C PRO A 47 -3.90 25.71 6.24
N LEU A 48 -3.08 25.79 7.28
CA LEU A 48 -1.83 25.03 7.39
C LEU A 48 -2.11 23.54 7.63
N PHE A 49 -3.04 23.21 8.53
CA PHE A 49 -3.47 21.83 8.75
C PHE A 49 -4.27 21.26 7.56
N LEU A 50 -5.10 22.06 6.90
CA LEU A 50 -5.81 21.63 5.69
C LEU A 50 -4.85 21.31 4.54
N SER A 51 -3.88 22.19 4.27
CA SER A 51 -2.88 21.95 3.21
C SER A 51 -1.99 20.75 3.53
N LEU A 52 -1.53 20.61 4.78
CA LEU A 52 -0.75 19.46 5.21
C LEU A 52 -1.55 18.15 5.09
N GLY A 53 -2.78 18.12 5.60
CA GLY A 53 -3.68 16.97 5.50
C GLY A 53 -3.97 16.58 4.05
N LEU A 54 -4.18 17.57 3.17
CA LEU A 54 -4.37 17.35 1.74
C LEU A 54 -3.12 16.76 1.07
N ILE A 55 -1.93 17.25 1.40
CA ILE A 55 -0.65 16.72 0.88
C ILE A 55 -0.44 15.28 1.34
N LEU A 56 -0.72 14.97 2.61
CA LEU A 56 -0.63 13.60 3.13
C LEU A 56 -1.62 12.66 2.43
N LEU A 57 -2.88 13.10 2.24
CA LEU A 57 -3.88 12.32 1.52
C LEU A 57 -3.50 12.09 0.06
N TRP A 58 -2.95 13.13 -0.59
CA TRP A 58 -2.49 13.05 -1.96
C TRP A 58 -1.30 12.08 -2.11
N LEU A 59 -0.35 12.13 -1.18
CA LEU A 59 0.77 11.20 -1.13
C LEU A 59 0.29 9.76 -0.91
N ASP A 60 -0.66 9.55 0.00
CA ASP A 60 -1.26 8.23 0.23
C ASP A 60 -1.92 7.67 -1.03
N PHE A 61 -2.67 8.50 -1.77
CA PHE A 61 -3.27 8.10 -3.04
C PHE A 61 -2.20 7.69 -4.06
N PHE A 62 -1.10 8.45 -4.15
CA PHE A 62 0.00 8.14 -5.05
C PHE A 62 0.69 6.81 -4.70
N VAL A 63 0.99 6.61 -3.42
CA VAL A 63 1.62 5.37 -2.92
C VAL A 63 0.69 4.18 -3.13
N THR A 64 -0.60 4.32 -2.77
CA THR A 64 -1.62 3.29 -2.99
C THR A 64 -1.74 2.92 -4.47
N MET A 65 -1.71 3.89 -5.38
CA MET A 65 -1.79 3.63 -6.81
C MET A 65 -0.53 2.96 -7.37
N ALA A 66 0.67 3.31 -6.87
CA ALA A 66 1.90 2.63 -7.23
C ALA A 66 1.90 1.16 -6.77
N ILE A 67 1.42 0.91 -5.56
CA ILE A 67 1.25 -0.43 -5.00
C ILE A 67 0.22 -1.23 -5.80
N PHE A 68 -0.95 -0.64 -6.08
CA PHE A 68 -1.98 -1.26 -6.89
C PHE A 68 -1.45 -1.65 -8.27
N ARG A 69 -0.69 -0.76 -8.93
CA ARG A 69 -0.06 -1.05 -10.23
C ARG A 69 0.93 -2.21 -10.16
N TYR A 70 1.65 -2.36 -9.05
CA TYR A 70 2.52 -3.51 -8.81
C TYR A 70 1.69 -4.80 -8.62
N TYR A 71 0.63 -4.76 -7.81
CA TYR A 71 -0.23 -5.91 -7.57
C TYR A 71 -0.95 -6.37 -8.83
N VAL A 72 -1.53 -5.47 -9.63
CA VAL A 72 -2.19 -5.81 -10.91
C VAL A 72 -1.21 -6.53 -11.84
N ARG A 73 0.02 -6.02 -12.00
CA ARG A 73 1.05 -6.71 -12.81
C ARG A 73 1.39 -8.09 -12.27
N SER A 74 1.38 -8.27 -10.95
CA SER A 74 1.65 -9.58 -10.34
C SER A 74 0.49 -10.57 -10.57
N ILE A 75 -0.76 -10.09 -10.48
CA ILE A 75 -1.96 -10.88 -10.72
C ILE A 75 -2.02 -11.31 -12.19
N ASP A 76 -1.77 -10.39 -13.13
CA ASP A 76 -1.70 -10.69 -14.57
C ASP A 76 -0.71 -11.82 -14.92
N ARG A 77 0.44 -11.86 -14.24
CA ARG A 77 1.45 -12.92 -14.42
C ARG A 77 1.01 -14.24 -13.79
N ARG A 78 0.24 -14.20 -12.70
CA ARG A 78 -0.33 -15.40 -12.08
C ARG A 78 -1.47 -15.95 -12.94
N LEU A 79 -2.33 -15.08 -13.47
CA LEU A 79 -3.44 -15.45 -14.33
C LEU A 79 -2.94 -16.12 -15.61
N ARG A 80 -1.98 -15.51 -16.31
CA ARG A 80 -1.33 -16.11 -17.50
C ARG A 80 -0.68 -17.47 -17.23
N ARG A 81 -0.14 -17.68 -16.03
CA ARG A 81 0.44 -18.99 -15.63
C ARG A 81 -0.62 -20.04 -15.34
N ILE A 82 -1.81 -19.65 -14.90
CA ILE A 82 -2.94 -20.54 -14.66
C ILE A 82 -3.61 -20.88 -16.00
N GLU A 83 -3.80 -19.88 -16.86
CA GLU A 83 -4.36 -20.05 -18.21
C GLU A 83 -3.49 -20.95 -19.08
N ALA A 84 -2.17 -20.81 -19.03
CA ALA A 84 -1.24 -21.72 -19.71
C ALA A 84 -1.22 -23.16 -19.19
N ARG A 85 -1.91 -23.47 -18.09
CA ARG A 85 -2.00 -24.81 -17.50
C ARG A 85 -3.38 -25.45 -17.63
N LEU A 86 -4.37 -24.73 -18.14
CA LEU A 86 -5.66 -25.32 -18.49
C LEU A 86 -5.56 -25.92 -19.90
N PRO A 87 -5.82 -27.21 -20.08
CA PRO A 87 -6.07 -27.77 -21.42
C PRO A 87 -7.46 -27.30 -21.90
N ASP A 88 -7.57 -27.04 -23.21
CA ASP A 88 -8.79 -26.60 -23.91
C ASP A 88 -10.03 -27.46 -23.59
#